data_AF-A0A8J7ETH6-F1
#
_entry.id   AF-A0A8J7ETH6-F1
#
_cell.length_a   1.000
_cell.length_b   1.000
_cell.length_c   1.000
_cell.angle_alpha   90.00
_cell.angle_beta   90.00
_cell.angle_gamma   90.00
#
_symmetry.space_group_name_H-M   'P 1'
#
loop_
_entity.id
_entity.type
_entity.pdbx_description
1 polymer ?
#
loop_
_entity_poly.entity_id
_entity_poly.type
_entity_poly.pdbx_seq_one_letter_code
_entity_poly.pdbx_strand_id
1 'polypeptide(L)'
;MPTQPQTRPLGEMLRRAGLLSQAQLDVVLQDQKWQPDLRLGDILELRGWVKRDAIEFFAEQWPKLAIEGRNGPIGYYFQQAGLLNSQQVDALLKEQTQAGLRIGALAVLHGWLSQETLDWFLRSLAPEESAASAFIKRKQAAQAQPGQPKTAKAPQAETPTEPNPDDVSWVG
;
A
#
# COMPACT_ATOMS: atom_id res chain seq x y z
N MET A 1 12.22 28.73 -25.94
CA MET A 1 11.33 27.59 -25.63
C MET A 1 11.29 27.43 -24.13
N PRO A 2 10.14 27.61 -23.45
CA PRO A 2 10.04 27.28 -22.04
C PRO A 2 10.15 25.76 -21.87
N THR A 3 11.04 25.31 -21.01
CA THR A 3 11.21 23.90 -20.66
C THR A 3 10.10 23.51 -19.68
N GLN A 4 9.06 22.79 -20.15
CA GLN A 4 8.16 22.11 -19.22
C GLN A 4 8.99 21.19 -18.31
N PRO A 5 8.82 21.25 -16.98
CA PRO A 5 9.42 20.25 -16.09
C PRO A 5 8.91 18.86 -16.49
N GLN A 6 9.68 17.81 -16.17
CA GLN A 6 9.45 16.42 -16.58
C GLN A 6 8.25 15.76 -15.86
N THR A 7 7.10 16.45 -15.83
CA THR A 7 5.81 15.95 -15.38
C THR A 7 5.27 14.98 -16.42
N ARG A 8 5.19 13.69 -16.07
CA ARG A 8 4.55 12.68 -16.92
C ARG A 8 3.09 13.09 -17.18
N PRO A 9 2.58 12.98 -18.42
CA PRO A 9 1.21 13.39 -18.71
C PRO A 9 0.21 12.56 -17.90
N LEU A 10 -0.88 13.19 -17.46
CA LEU A 10 -1.88 12.59 -16.56
C LEU A 10 -2.36 11.20 -17.02
N GLY A 11 -2.68 11.05 -18.32
CA GLY A 11 -3.12 9.78 -18.89
C GLY A 11 -2.11 8.64 -18.77
N GLU A 12 -0.81 8.92 -18.86
CA GLU A 12 0.25 7.92 -18.63
C GLU A 12 0.35 7.50 -17.17
N MET A 13 0.11 8.42 -16.23
CA MET A 13 0.13 8.10 -14.79
C MET A 13 -1.08 7.25 -14.40
N LEU A 14 -2.28 7.65 -14.85
CA LEU A 14 -3.51 6.88 -14.64
C LEU A 14 -3.42 5.48 -15.29
N ARG A 15 -2.82 5.37 -16.49
CA ARG A 15 -2.60 4.08 -17.15
C ARG A 15 -1.69 3.17 -16.33
N ARG A 16 -0.54 3.66 -15.88
CA ARG A 16 0.42 2.86 -15.10
C ARG A 16 -0.11 2.45 -13.73
N ALA A 17 -1.05 3.22 -13.18
CA ALA A 17 -1.75 2.90 -11.94
C ALA A 17 -2.92 1.91 -12.12
N GLY A 18 -3.13 1.33 -13.30
CA GLY A 18 -4.25 0.42 -13.59
C GLY A 18 -5.63 1.10 -13.53
N LEU A 19 -5.69 2.44 -13.53
CA LEU A 19 -6.95 3.20 -13.50
C LEU A 19 -7.47 3.51 -14.91
N LEU A 20 -6.67 3.28 -15.94
CA LEU A 20 -7.00 3.54 -17.33
C LEU A 20 -6.33 2.48 -18.22
N SER A 21 -7.08 1.84 -19.12
CA SER A 21 -6.46 0.97 -20.13
C SER A 21 -5.80 1.78 -21.25
N GLN A 22 -4.85 1.17 -21.97
CA GLN A 22 -4.27 1.79 -23.17
C GLN A 22 -5.33 2.18 -24.20
N ALA A 23 -6.31 1.30 -24.45
CA ALA A 23 -7.39 1.57 -25.40
C ALA A 23 -8.26 2.77 -24.99
N GLN A 24 -8.56 2.92 -23.69
CA GLN A 24 -9.27 4.11 -23.20
C GLN A 24 -8.41 5.37 -23.34
N LEU A 25 -7.11 5.30 -23.05
CA LEU A 25 -6.19 6.42 -23.26
C LEU A 25 -6.15 6.86 -24.74
N ASP A 26 -6.07 5.91 -25.68
CA ASP A 26 -6.09 6.20 -27.11
C ASP A 26 -7.41 6.86 -27.57
N VAL A 27 -8.55 6.42 -27.03
CA VAL A 27 -9.86 7.07 -27.29
C VAL A 27 -9.88 8.51 -26.76
N VAL A 28 -9.42 8.76 -25.54
CA VAL A 28 -9.39 10.13 -24.98
C VAL A 28 -8.44 11.04 -25.74
N LEU A 29 -7.27 10.53 -26.15
CA LEU A 29 -6.32 11.27 -26.98
C LEU A 29 -6.87 11.53 -28.39
N GLN A 30 -7.76 10.68 -28.90
CA GLN A 30 -8.47 10.92 -30.14
C GLN A 30 -9.58 11.96 -29.97
N ASP A 31 -10.41 11.85 -28.92
CA ASP A 31 -11.45 12.84 -28.57
C ASP A 31 -10.86 14.25 -28.45
N GLN A 32 -9.72 14.39 -27.77
CA GLN A 32 -9.04 15.67 -27.56
C GLN A 32 -8.54 16.33 -28.87
N LYS A 33 -8.32 15.56 -29.95
CA LYS A 33 -8.01 16.15 -31.27
C LYS A 33 -9.25 16.79 -31.91
N TRP A 34 -10.44 16.24 -31.64
CA TRP A 34 -11.72 16.78 -32.12
C TRP A 34 -12.25 17.90 -31.22
N GLN A 35 -11.85 17.92 -29.94
CA GLN A 35 -12.25 18.90 -28.94
C GLN A 35 -11.01 19.42 -28.18
N PRO A 36 -10.19 20.30 -28.79
CA PRO A 36 -8.92 20.75 -28.20
C PRO A 36 -9.09 21.54 -26.89
N ASP A 37 -10.26 22.15 -26.68
CA ASP A 37 -10.60 22.87 -25.45
C ASP A 37 -10.92 21.94 -24.27
N LEU A 38 -11.22 20.65 -24.51
CA LEU A 38 -11.48 19.69 -23.44
C LEU A 38 -10.16 19.11 -22.89
N ARG A 39 -10.00 19.19 -21.56
CA ARG A 39 -8.85 18.58 -20.88
C ARG A 39 -9.07 17.08 -20.74
N LEU A 40 -7.98 16.31 -20.79
CA LEU A 40 -7.98 14.85 -20.67
C LEU A 40 -8.72 14.36 -19.40
N GLY A 41 -8.59 15.06 -18.27
CA GLY A 41 -9.33 14.76 -17.05
C GLY A 41 -10.84 14.95 -17.19
N ASP A 42 -11.26 16.07 -17.80
CA ASP A 42 -12.68 16.37 -18.01
C ASP A 42 -13.33 15.32 -18.97
N ILE A 43 -12.61 14.85 -20.01
CA ILE A 43 -13.07 13.74 -20.88
C ILE A 43 -13.23 12.43 -20.10
N LEU A 44 -12.26 12.08 -19.23
CA LEU A 44 -12.29 10.84 -18.43
C LEU A 44 -13.46 10.80 -17.44
N GLU A 45 -13.77 11.94 -16.82
CA GLU A 45 -14.90 12.11 -15.91
C GLU A 45 -16.24 12.02 -16.67
N LEU A 46 -16.38 12.75 -17.79
CA LEU A 46 -17.59 12.72 -18.62
C LEU A 46 -17.91 11.32 -19.16
N ARG A 47 -16.87 10.50 -19.42
CA ARG A 47 -17.02 9.09 -19.81
C ARG A 47 -17.23 8.13 -18.64
N GLY A 48 -17.13 8.59 -17.40
CA GLY A 48 -17.26 7.79 -16.18
C GLY A 48 -16.14 6.76 -15.98
N TRP A 49 -15.00 6.93 -16.67
CA TRP A 49 -13.91 5.94 -16.64
C TRP A 49 -12.98 6.13 -15.44
N VAL A 50 -12.79 7.37 -14.98
CA VAL A 50 -11.99 7.70 -13.80
C VAL A 50 -12.76 8.75 -12.98
N LYS A 51 -12.80 8.57 -11.66
CA LYS A 51 -13.44 9.53 -10.75
C LYS A 51 -12.69 10.86 -10.70
N ARG A 52 -13.42 11.96 -10.44
CA ARG A 52 -12.85 13.30 -10.28
C ARG A 52 -11.73 13.35 -9.23
N ASP A 53 -11.94 12.71 -8.08
CA ASP A 53 -10.95 12.65 -7.00
C ASP A 53 -9.62 12.04 -7.45
N ALA A 54 -9.69 10.96 -8.25
CA ALA A 54 -8.49 10.33 -8.81
C ALA A 54 -7.83 11.23 -9.87
N ILE A 55 -8.61 11.87 -10.74
CA ILE A 55 -8.10 12.84 -11.74
C ILE A 55 -7.34 13.98 -11.04
N GLU A 56 -7.94 14.57 -10.01
CA GLU A 56 -7.37 15.69 -9.25
C GLU A 56 -6.14 15.27 -8.43
N PHE A 57 -6.21 14.14 -7.72
CA PHE A 57 -5.07 13.59 -6.98
C PHE A 57 -3.87 13.32 -7.88
N PHE A 58 -4.08 12.67 -9.03
CA PHE A 58 -2.99 12.37 -9.98
C PHE A 58 -2.47 13.60 -10.73
N ALA A 59 -3.30 14.63 -10.93
CA ALA A 59 -2.88 15.88 -11.55
C ALA A 59 -2.11 16.81 -10.60
N GLU A 60 -2.54 16.94 -9.35
CA GLU A 60 -2.10 18.02 -8.46
C GLU A 60 -1.30 17.57 -7.22
N GLN A 61 -1.61 16.38 -6.69
CA GLN A 61 -0.98 15.86 -5.47
C GLN A 61 0.19 14.94 -5.81
N TRP A 62 -0.01 14.05 -6.79
CA TRP A 62 1.00 13.08 -7.19
C TRP A 62 2.36 13.68 -7.63
N PRO A 63 2.42 14.80 -8.40
CA PRO A 63 3.70 15.39 -8.78
C PRO A 63 4.53 15.87 -7.59
N LYS A 64 3.88 16.38 -6.53
CA LYS A 64 4.52 16.81 -5.28
C LYS A 64 4.98 15.58 -4.50
N LEU A 65 4.10 14.61 -4.34
CA LEU A 65 4.34 13.34 -3.65
C LEU A 65 5.50 12.53 -4.26
N ALA A 66 5.69 12.62 -5.57
CA ALA A 66 6.80 11.97 -6.29
C ALA A 66 8.16 12.68 -6.10
N ILE A 67 8.18 13.93 -5.63
CA ILE A 67 9.40 14.72 -5.36
C ILE A 67 9.72 14.68 -3.86
N GLU A 68 8.73 14.92 -3.02
CA GLU A 68 8.86 15.04 -1.56
C GLU A 68 8.86 13.67 -0.86
N GLY A 69 8.32 12.64 -1.52
CA GLY A 69 8.10 11.33 -0.92
C GLY A 69 6.82 11.28 -0.07
N ARG A 70 6.49 10.09 0.45
CA ARG A 70 5.28 9.92 1.27
C ARG A 70 5.47 10.44 2.70
N ASN A 71 4.54 11.28 3.14
CA ASN A 71 4.44 11.79 4.51
C ASN A 71 3.37 11.07 5.36
N GLY A 72 2.91 9.88 4.91
CA GLY A 72 1.81 9.17 5.55
C GLY A 72 1.71 7.68 5.15
N PRO A 73 0.80 6.91 5.78
CA PRO A 73 0.59 5.50 5.47
C PRO A 73 -0.05 5.33 4.08
N ILE A 74 0.19 4.19 3.41
CA ILE A 74 -0.28 3.98 2.03
C ILE A 74 -1.81 4.09 1.87
N GLY A 75 -2.57 3.67 2.90
CA GLY A 75 -4.03 3.76 2.93
C GLY A 75 -4.57 5.19 2.83
N TYR A 76 -3.84 6.18 3.34
CA TYR A 76 -4.20 7.60 3.22
C TYR A 76 -4.25 8.03 1.75
N TYR A 77 -3.29 7.61 0.94
CA TYR A 77 -3.23 7.98 -0.48
C TYR A 77 -4.28 7.27 -1.33
N PHE A 78 -4.69 6.04 -0.97
CA PHE A 78 -5.86 5.41 -1.60
C PHE A 78 -7.16 6.18 -1.31
N GLN A 79 -7.27 6.79 -0.12
CA GLN A 79 -8.41 7.63 0.24
C GLN A 79 -8.38 8.97 -0.50
N GLN A 80 -7.23 9.66 -0.51
CA GLN A 80 -7.06 10.94 -1.22
C GLN A 80 -7.26 10.80 -2.74
N ALA A 81 -6.96 9.63 -3.32
CA ALA A 81 -7.22 9.32 -4.72
C ALA A 81 -8.67 8.88 -5.01
N GLY A 82 -9.58 8.87 -4.03
CA GLY A 82 -10.96 8.40 -4.19
C GLY A 82 -11.10 6.91 -4.55
N LEU A 83 -10.03 6.13 -4.40
CA LEU A 83 -10.00 4.69 -4.65
C LEU A 83 -10.70 3.93 -3.51
N LEU A 84 -10.49 4.40 -2.28
CA LEU A 84 -11.20 3.96 -1.09
C LEU A 84 -11.93 5.15 -0.45
N ASN A 85 -13.13 4.96 0.06
CA ASN A 85 -13.80 5.95 0.90
C ASN A 85 -13.45 5.76 2.39
N SER A 86 -13.81 6.72 3.24
CA SER A 86 -13.50 6.66 4.68
C SER A 86 -14.06 5.42 5.36
N GLN A 87 -15.28 4.99 5.04
CA GLN A 87 -15.89 3.78 5.62
C GLN A 87 -15.14 2.50 5.23
N GLN A 88 -14.66 2.42 3.99
CA GLN A 88 -13.81 1.32 3.52
C GLN A 88 -12.47 1.31 4.26
N VAL A 89 -11.82 2.46 4.42
CA VAL A 89 -10.56 2.57 5.19
C VAL A 89 -10.77 2.15 6.65
N ASP A 90 -11.82 2.64 7.31
CA ASP A 90 -12.21 2.24 8.67
C ASP A 90 -12.46 0.73 8.81
N ALA A 91 -13.13 0.11 7.83
CA ALA A 91 -13.37 -1.32 7.81
C ALA A 91 -12.05 -2.11 7.70
N LEU A 92 -11.18 -1.75 6.76
CA LEU A 92 -9.89 -2.42 6.55
C LEU A 92 -8.95 -2.24 7.74
N LEU A 93 -8.96 -1.08 8.42
CA LEU A 93 -8.15 -0.85 9.62
C LEU A 93 -8.60 -1.75 10.78
N LYS A 94 -9.90 -1.97 10.95
CA LYS A 94 -10.44 -2.91 11.95
C LYS A 94 -10.04 -4.35 11.62
N GLU A 95 -10.26 -4.78 10.39
CA GLU A 95 -9.93 -6.13 9.92
C GLU A 95 -8.42 -6.43 9.96
N GLN A 96 -7.57 -5.45 9.63
CA GLN A 96 -6.11 -5.52 9.71
C GLN A 96 -5.62 -5.97 11.10
N THR A 97 -6.27 -5.53 12.18
CA THR A 97 -5.89 -5.94 13.55
C THR A 97 -6.17 -7.42 13.84
N GLN A 98 -7.14 -8.02 13.15
CA GLN A 98 -7.57 -9.41 13.36
C GLN A 98 -6.86 -10.37 12.38
N ALA A 99 -6.80 -10.01 11.10
CA ALA A 99 -6.22 -10.84 10.05
C ALA A 99 -4.68 -10.80 9.98
N GLY A 100 -4.04 -9.76 10.55
CA GLY A 100 -2.60 -9.56 10.43
C GLY A 100 -2.12 -9.24 9.00
N LEU A 101 -3.03 -8.90 8.10
CA LEU A 101 -2.77 -8.50 6.72
C LEU A 101 -2.65 -6.98 6.59
N ARG A 102 -1.84 -6.52 5.63
CA ARG A 102 -1.71 -5.10 5.29
C ARG A 102 -2.98 -4.59 4.60
N ILE A 103 -3.36 -3.34 4.89
CA ILE A 103 -4.53 -2.64 4.33
C ILE A 103 -4.66 -2.74 2.80
N GLY A 104 -3.55 -2.66 2.05
CA GLY A 104 -3.56 -2.83 0.60
C GLY A 104 -3.95 -4.24 0.15
N ALA A 105 -3.43 -5.28 0.81
CA ALA A 105 -3.77 -6.67 0.49
C ALA A 105 -5.25 -6.97 0.81
N LEU A 106 -5.77 -6.42 1.92
CA LEU A 106 -7.19 -6.50 2.24
C LEU A 106 -8.06 -5.76 1.22
N ALA A 107 -7.66 -4.55 0.78
CA ALA A 107 -8.40 -3.79 -0.22
C ALA A 107 -8.50 -4.52 -1.58
N VAL A 108 -7.47 -5.29 -1.95
CA VAL A 108 -7.48 -6.18 -3.13
C VAL A 108 -8.36 -7.41 -2.89
N LEU A 109 -8.30 -8.02 -1.71
CA LEU A 109 -9.14 -9.17 -1.35
C LEU A 109 -10.64 -8.85 -1.39
N HIS A 110 -11.04 -7.64 -0.97
CA HIS A 110 -12.41 -7.12 -1.06
C HIS A 110 -12.80 -6.65 -2.47
N GLY A 111 -11.88 -6.66 -3.44
CA GLY A 111 -12.12 -6.17 -4.80
C GLY A 111 -12.31 -4.65 -4.91
N TRP A 112 -11.99 -3.88 -3.86
CA TRP A 112 -12.10 -2.42 -3.85
C TRP A 112 -10.91 -1.74 -4.52
N LEU A 113 -9.77 -2.42 -4.59
CA LEU A 113 -8.55 -1.98 -5.26
C LEU A 113 -8.08 -3.08 -6.22
N SER A 114 -7.59 -2.71 -7.41
CA SER A 114 -6.94 -3.69 -8.28
C SER A 114 -5.53 -4.02 -7.76
N GLN A 115 -5.05 -5.25 -8.01
CA GLN A 115 -3.67 -5.60 -7.70
C GLN A 115 -2.68 -4.68 -8.44
N GLU A 116 -2.95 -4.35 -9.70
CA GLU A 116 -2.09 -3.46 -10.51
C GLU A 116 -1.95 -2.07 -9.87
N THR A 117 -3.05 -1.50 -9.39
CA THR A 117 -3.05 -0.22 -8.68
C THR A 117 -2.27 -0.31 -7.37
N LEU A 118 -2.47 -1.36 -6.57
CA LEU A 118 -1.70 -1.59 -5.34
C LEU A 118 -0.20 -1.67 -5.63
N ASP A 119 0.21 -2.54 -6.57
CA ASP A 119 1.60 -2.76 -6.93
C ASP A 119 2.26 -1.49 -7.49
N TRP A 120 1.51 -0.64 -8.21
CA TRP A 120 2.03 0.64 -8.71
C TRP A 120 2.23 1.67 -7.58
N PHE A 121 1.26 1.81 -6.67
CA PHE A 121 1.39 2.69 -5.51
C PHE A 121 2.54 2.26 -4.59
N LEU A 122 2.70 0.95 -4.34
CA LEU A 122 3.82 0.42 -3.56
C LEU A 122 5.16 0.69 -4.25
N ARG A 123 5.31 0.35 -5.53
CA ARG A 123 6.58 0.59 -6.28
C ARG A 123 6.95 2.08 -6.36
N SER A 124 5.96 2.98 -6.33
CA SER A 124 6.20 4.42 -6.48
C SER A 124 6.40 5.17 -5.16
N LEU A 125 5.71 4.79 -4.08
CA LEU A 125 5.73 5.50 -2.80
C LEU A 125 6.40 4.74 -1.66
N ALA A 126 6.55 3.42 -1.81
CA ALA A 126 7.00 2.53 -0.75
C ALA A 126 7.80 1.34 -1.32
N PRO A 127 8.89 1.57 -2.08
CA PRO A 127 9.66 0.49 -2.71
C PRO A 127 10.13 -0.56 -1.68
N GLU A 128 10.56 -0.11 -0.50
CA GLU A 128 10.87 -0.96 0.67
C GLU A 128 9.73 -1.91 1.08
N GLU A 129 8.47 -1.46 0.97
CA GLU A 129 7.30 -2.27 1.30
C GLU A 129 6.81 -3.12 0.14
N SER A 130 7.14 -2.76 -1.11
CA SER A 130 6.77 -3.52 -2.31
C SER A 130 7.41 -4.92 -2.38
N ALA A 131 8.60 -5.08 -1.79
CA ALA A 131 9.26 -6.37 -1.65
C ALA A 131 8.89 -7.12 -0.34
N ALA A 132 8.12 -6.48 0.55
CA ALA A 132 7.76 -7.05 1.85
C ALA A 132 6.40 -7.78 1.80
N SER A 133 6.28 -8.84 2.59
CA SER A 133 5.09 -9.71 2.62
C SER A 133 3.77 -8.96 2.84
N ALA A 134 2.68 -9.49 2.29
CA ALA A 134 1.32 -9.04 2.59
C ALA A 134 0.96 -9.17 4.09
N PHE A 135 1.62 -10.10 4.78
CA PHE A 135 1.51 -10.28 6.23
C PHE A 135 2.36 -9.26 6.99
N ILE A 136 1.77 -8.68 8.03
CA ILE A 136 2.48 -7.83 8.98
C ILE A 136 3.42 -8.70 9.79
N LYS A 137 4.74 -8.53 9.62
CA LYS A 137 5.72 -9.07 10.57
C LYS A 137 5.46 -8.44 11.94
N ARG A 138 4.73 -9.15 12.80
CA ARG A 138 4.61 -8.82 14.23
C ARG A 138 6.03 -8.69 14.78
N LYS A 139 6.41 -7.46 15.17
CA LYS A 139 7.70 -7.17 15.78
C LYS A 139 7.87 -8.12 16.96
N GLN A 140 8.87 -9.01 16.90
CA GLN A 140 9.16 -9.93 17.98
C GLN A 140 9.68 -9.10 19.16
N ALA A 141 8.79 -8.79 20.11
CA ALA A 141 9.14 -8.33 21.45
C ALA A 141 9.67 -9.54 22.25
N ALA A 142 10.79 -10.11 21.78
CA ALA A 142 11.51 -11.22 22.40
C ALA A 142 12.92 -11.35 21.78
N GLN A 143 13.73 -10.28 21.82
CA GLN A 143 15.19 -10.45 21.88
C GLN A 143 15.59 -10.72 23.34
N ALA A 144 15.07 -11.81 23.90
CA ALA A 144 15.78 -12.55 24.92
C ALA A 144 16.45 -13.71 24.17
N GLN A 145 17.77 -13.76 24.14
CA GLN A 145 18.51 -14.83 23.47
C GLN A 145 18.37 -16.14 24.28
N PRO A 146 17.84 -17.24 23.70
CA PRO A 146 18.27 -18.57 24.08
C PRO A 146 19.62 -18.81 23.37
N GLY A 147 20.67 -19.03 24.15
CA GLY A 147 21.95 -19.48 23.59
C GLY A 147 21.80 -20.79 22.82
N GLN A 148 22.67 -21.00 21.83
CA GLN A 148 22.82 -22.27 21.10
C GLN A 148 22.76 -23.51 22.00
N PRO A 149 22.07 -24.56 21.56
CA PRO A 149 22.57 -25.91 21.72
C PRO A 149 23.37 -26.30 20.48
N LYS A 150 24.70 -26.16 20.56
CA LYS A 150 25.59 -26.97 19.73
C LYS A 150 25.35 -28.44 20.08
N THR A 151 25.39 -29.30 19.07
CA THR A 151 25.41 -30.76 19.25
C THR A 151 26.44 -31.19 20.28
N ALA A 152 26.00 -31.78 21.39
CA ALA A 152 26.82 -32.49 22.35
C ALA A 152 26.14 -33.81 22.73
N LYS A 153 26.95 -34.85 22.90
CA LYS A 153 26.51 -36.22 23.22
C LYS A 153 25.94 -36.29 24.64
N ALA A 154 25.07 -37.28 24.88
CA ALA A 154 24.80 -37.81 26.22
C ALA A 154 26.12 -38.28 26.89
N PRO A 155 26.20 -38.27 28.24
CA PRO A 155 25.57 -39.33 29.03
C PRO A 155 24.78 -38.87 30.29
N GLN A 156 24.11 -39.87 30.87
CA GLN A 156 23.43 -39.95 32.19
C GLN A 156 24.26 -39.32 33.34
N ALA A 157 23.73 -38.83 34.47
CA ALA A 157 22.81 -39.48 35.42
C ALA A 157 22.39 -38.53 36.59
N GLU A 158 21.65 -39.07 37.58
CA GLU A 158 21.50 -38.59 38.99
C GLU A 158 20.48 -37.47 39.35
N THR A 159 19.24 -37.94 39.63
CA THR A 159 18.37 -37.68 40.81
C THR A 159 17.92 -36.26 41.24
N PRO A 160 16.73 -36.14 41.92
CA PRO A 160 16.02 -34.87 42.08
C PRO A 160 16.34 -34.14 43.40
N THR A 161 16.21 -32.80 43.37
CA THR A 161 16.24 -31.93 44.56
C THR A 161 15.12 -30.90 44.48
N GLU A 162 14.16 -31.01 45.41
CA GLU A 162 13.14 -30.01 45.77
C GLU A 162 13.84 -28.89 46.60
N PRO A 163 13.52 -27.57 46.48
CA PRO A 163 12.20 -26.96 46.68
C PRO A 163 11.86 -25.93 45.55
N ASN A 164 10.96 -24.93 45.62
CA ASN A 164 10.19 -24.29 46.70
C ASN A 164 8.90 -23.61 46.15
N PRO A 165 7.76 -23.53 46.88
CA PRO A 165 6.47 -23.14 46.30
C PRO A 165 6.18 -21.62 46.24
N ASP A 166 7.22 -20.77 46.18
CA ASP A 166 7.06 -19.30 46.34
C ASP A 166 7.30 -18.45 45.07
N ASP A 167 7.73 -19.01 43.93
CA ASP A 167 7.96 -18.21 42.70
C ASP A 167 6.70 -18.03 41.85
N VAL A 168 5.75 -17.26 42.40
CA VAL A 168 4.60 -16.70 41.67
C VAL A 168 4.85 -15.22 41.40
N SER A 169 5.75 -14.93 40.46
CA SER A 169 6.11 -13.57 40.06
C SER A 169 5.12 -13.00 39.02
N TRP A 170 4.20 -12.15 39.50
CA TRP A 170 3.22 -11.43 38.69
C TRP A 170 3.79 -10.14 38.06
N VAL A 171 3.59 -9.99 36.75
CA VAL A 171 3.63 -8.77 35.90
C VAL A 171 4.96 -8.00 35.77
N GLY A 172 5.27 -7.65 34.51
CA GLY A 172 6.20 -6.61 34.07
C GLY A 172 5.91 -6.23 32.62
#